data_AF-A0A8S8YB93-F1
#
_entry.id   AF-A0A8S8YB93-F1
#
_cell.length_a   1.000
_cell.length_b   1.000
_cell.length_c   1.000
_cell.angle_alpha   90.00
_cell.angle_beta   90.00
_cell.angle_gamma   90.00
#
_symmetry.space_group_name_H-M   'P 1'
#
loop_
_entity.id
_entity.type
_entity.pdbx_description
1 polymer ?
#
loop_
_entity_poly.entity_id
_entity_poly.type
_entity_poly.pdbx_seq_one_letter_code
_entity_poly.pdbx_strand_id
1 'polypeptide(L)'
;MPWSSERPLGPFGLLHHRFVVGDRVMSDWRGHGHLFPGRIAQEHANHTYLIHYDDGDVEDGVEWSRLTPFAADDEQTAQQITEAEADLIEAFQTFDEGNTGTISTAQLFDILTQVGDDPLTPAEANEMFETMGLSGQAELDYKGLARWMVGPDATPFEASKPEVILKDAHLEEDVLHGYAYAHPKLGEGRVRTSTVLNITFDARATARVETKNTVYVVGPTGWAIQPPNHPFLMQHVVGEQLQVEWNGAWFDARIVEVDGDRYKITYDGYDSSWDEWVTTARMRAA
;
A
#
# COMPACT_ATOMS: atom_id res chain seq x y z
N MET A 1 -41.81 -38.18 -14.62
CA MET A 1 -41.23 -37.57 -15.84
C MET A 1 -40.35 -36.41 -15.39
N PRO A 2 -39.07 -36.37 -15.78
CA PRO A 2 -38.15 -35.32 -15.35
C PRO A 2 -38.31 -34.09 -16.26
N TRP A 3 -38.36 -32.90 -15.68
CA TRP A 3 -38.28 -31.65 -16.42
C TRP A 3 -36.83 -31.19 -16.43
N SER A 4 -36.20 -31.33 -17.59
CA SER A 4 -34.92 -30.69 -17.93
C SER A 4 -35.18 -29.22 -18.21
N SER A 5 -34.48 -28.32 -17.52
CA SER A 5 -34.53 -26.88 -17.75
C SER A 5 -33.28 -26.42 -18.50
N GLU A 6 -33.13 -26.83 -19.76
CA GLU A 6 -32.21 -26.16 -20.67
C GLU A 6 -32.95 -25.00 -21.34
N ARG A 7 -32.53 -23.77 -21.03
CA ARG A 7 -33.04 -22.55 -21.68
C ARG A 7 -32.32 -22.35 -23.03
N PRO A 8 -33.01 -21.94 -24.10
CA PRO A 8 -32.41 -21.87 -25.43
C PRO A 8 -31.52 -20.63 -25.59
N LEU A 9 -30.43 -20.79 -26.35
CA LEU A 9 -29.46 -19.73 -26.69
C LEU A 9 -29.96 -18.89 -27.87
N GLY A 10 -29.88 -17.56 -27.74
CA GLY A 10 -30.12 -16.59 -28.82
C GLY A 10 -28.85 -16.28 -29.64
N PRO A 11 -28.98 -15.73 -30.87
CA PRO A 11 -27.91 -15.70 -31.87
C PRO A 11 -26.88 -14.56 -31.74
N PHE A 12 -26.85 -13.81 -30.62
CA PHE A 12 -25.82 -12.81 -30.33
C PHE A 12 -25.42 -12.92 -28.85
N GLY A 13 -24.41 -13.74 -28.57
CA GLY A 13 -24.00 -14.11 -27.22
C GLY A 13 -23.17 -13.04 -26.51
N LEU A 14 -23.76 -12.38 -25.52
CA LEU A 14 -23.06 -11.71 -24.43
C LEU A 14 -23.56 -12.33 -23.11
N LEU A 15 -22.88 -13.38 -22.67
CA LEU A 15 -23.07 -14.04 -21.38
C LEU A 15 -22.31 -13.26 -20.30
N HIS A 16 -22.89 -12.17 -19.80
CA HIS A 16 -22.46 -11.59 -18.53
C HIS A 16 -23.36 -12.17 -17.43
N HIS A 17 -22.80 -12.54 -16.28
CA HIS A 17 -23.39 -13.33 -15.17
C HIS A 17 -23.29 -14.85 -15.33
N ARG A 18 -22.11 -15.39 -15.06
CA ARG A 18 -21.90 -16.85 -14.97
C ARG A 18 -21.99 -17.40 -13.55
N PHE A 19 -21.80 -16.58 -12.53
CA PHE A 19 -21.74 -17.02 -11.14
C PHE A 19 -22.79 -16.32 -10.27
N VAL A 20 -23.27 -17.00 -9.23
CA VAL A 20 -24.26 -16.49 -8.28
C VAL A 20 -23.79 -16.65 -6.84
N VAL A 21 -24.41 -15.90 -5.93
CA VAL A 21 -24.15 -16.02 -4.49
C VAL A 21 -24.32 -17.46 -4.02
N GLY A 22 -23.30 -17.97 -3.32
CA GLY A 22 -23.21 -19.34 -2.82
C GLY A 22 -22.42 -20.29 -3.71
N ASP A 23 -22.14 -19.94 -4.97
CA ASP A 23 -21.30 -20.76 -5.84
C ASP A 23 -19.91 -20.92 -5.22
N ARG A 24 -19.41 -22.17 -5.27
CA ARG A 24 -18.00 -22.43 -5.01
C ARG A 24 -17.23 -22.11 -6.28
N VAL A 25 -16.12 -21.41 -6.12
CA VAL A 25 -15.28 -20.93 -7.22
C VAL A 25 -13.82 -21.10 -6.86
N MET A 26 -12.97 -21.13 -7.88
CA MET A 26 -11.58 -20.77 -7.70
C MET A 26 -11.41 -19.31 -8.12
N SER A 27 -10.77 -18.50 -7.30
CA SER A 27 -10.62 -17.05 -7.49
C SER A 27 -9.14 -16.67 -7.56
N ASP A 28 -8.77 -15.92 -8.58
CA ASP A 28 -7.41 -15.40 -8.74
C ASP A 28 -7.18 -14.29 -7.71
N TRP A 29 -6.50 -14.58 -6.60
CA TRP A 29 -6.34 -13.64 -5.48
C TRP A 29 -5.51 -12.41 -5.85
N ARG A 30 -6.07 -11.22 -5.58
CA ARG A 30 -5.53 -9.90 -5.96
C ARG A 30 -5.11 -9.71 -7.44
N GLY A 31 -5.45 -10.66 -8.32
CA GLY A 31 -5.11 -10.59 -9.75
C GLY A 31 -3.67 -11.01 -10.05
N HIS A 32 -3.08 -11.85 -9.20
CA HIS A 32 -1.71 -12.34 -9.34
C HIS A 32 -1.63 -13.67 -10.12
N GLY A 33 -2.69 -14.12 -10.79
CA GLY A 33 -2.73 -15.34 -11.57
C GLY A 33 -2.90 -16.64 -10.78
N HIS A 34 -3.11 -16.57 -9.46
CA HIS A 34 -3.15 -17.74 -8.57
C HIS A 34 -4.56 -17.99 -8.05
N LEU A 35 -5.11 -19.13 -8.43
CA LEU A 35 -6.47 -19.53 -8.12
C LEU A 35 -6.58 -20.17 -6.72
N PHE A 36 -7.32 -19.53 -5.82
CA PHE A 36 -7.60 -20.03 -4.46
C PHE A 36 -9.08 -20.41 -4.31
N PRO A 37 -9.37 -21.48 -3.55
CA PRO A 37 -10.74 -21.94 -3.35
C PRO A 37 -11.53 -20.97 -2.45
N GLY A 38 -12.77 -20.71 -2.84
CA GLY A 38 -13.66 -19.88 -2.04
C GLY A 38 -15.11 -19.96 -2.47
N ARG A 39 -15.92 -19.06 -1.90
CA ARG A 39 -17.35 -18.95 -2.15
C ARG A 39 -17.76 -17.51 -2.42
N ILE A 40 -18.68 -17.33 -3.35
CA ILE A 40 -19.29 -16.03 -3.60
C ILE A 40 -20.22 -15.70 -2.44
N ALA A 41 -19.83 -14.71 -1.65
CA ALA A 41 -20.61 -14.22 -0.52
C ALA A 41 -21.62 -13.15 -0.93
N GLN A 42 -21.28 -12.31 -1.92
CA GLN A 42 -22.14 -11.26 -2.45
C GLN A 42 -21.85 -10.98 -3.92
N GLU A 43 -22.87 -10.59 -4.68
CA GLU A 43 -22.75 -10.02 -6.01
C GLU A 43 -23.13 -8.53 -5.96
N HIS A 44 -22.33 -7.69 -6.60
CA HIS A 44 -22.56 -6.25 -6.65
C HIS A 44 -23.20 -5.80 -7.96
N ALA A 45 -23.86 -4.64 -7.94
CA ALA A 45 -24.53 -4.07 -9.11
C ALA A 45 -23.59 -3.74 -10.29
N ASN A 46 -22.30 -3.57 -10.02
CA ASN A 46 -21.25 -3.33 -11.01
C ASN A 46 -20.61 -4.63 -11.55
N HIS A 47 -21.21 -5.81 -11.28
CA HIS A 47 -20.74 -7.12 -11.74
C HIS A 47 -19.42 -7.59 -11.14
N THR A 48 -19.04 -7.03 -9.98
CA THR A 48 -17.98 -7.58 -9.13
C THR A 48 -18.57 -8.42 -8.00
N TYR A 49 -17.75 -9.25 -7.37
CA TYR A 49 -18.16 -10.18 -6.32
C TYR A 49 -17.35 -9.98 -5.05
N LEU A 50 -17.99 -10.26 -3.91
CA LEU A 50 -17.34 -10.49 -2.64
C LEU A 50 -17.06 -11.98 -2.51
N ILE A 51 -15.81 -12.36 -2.33
CA ILE A 51 -15.36 -13.74 -2.17
C ILE A 51 -14.94 -13.96 -0.72
N HIS A 52 -15.47 -15.02 -0.11
CA HIS A 52 -14.94 -15.58 1.13
C HIS A 52 -14.09 -16.79 0.77
N TYR A 53 -12.79 -16.73 1.03
CA TYR A 53 -11.87 -17.84 0.77
C TYR A 53 -11.98 -18.92 1.86
N ASP A 54 -11.62 -20.15 1.51
CA ASP A 54 -11.72 -21.30 2.43
C ASP A 54 -10.75 -21.16 3.63
N ASP A 55 -9.70 -20.32 3.51
CA ASP A 55 -8.75 -19.97 4.58
C ASP A 55 -9.22 -18.84 5.53
N GLY A 56 -10.42 -18.29 5.29
CA GLY A 56 -11.04 -17.24 6.10
C GLY A 56 -10.75 -15.81 5.65
N ASP A 57 -9.91 -15.58 4.64
CA ASP A 57 -9.73 -14.25 4.06
C ASP A 57 -10.94 -13.85 3.21
N VAL A 58 -11.09 -12.54 3.00
CA VAL A 58 -12.18 -11.95 2.23
C VAL A 58 -11.62 -10.97 1.22
N GLU A 59 -12.09 -11.06 -0.01
CA GLU A 59 -11.76 -10.09 -1.06
C GLU A 59 -13.03 -9.54 -1.69
N ASP A 60 -13.12 -8.22 -1.74
CA ASP A 60 -14.23 -7.51 -2.34
C ASP A 60 -13.84 -6.92 -3.70
N GLY A 61 -14.82 -6.74 -4.58
CA GLY A 61 -14.61 -6.15 -5.89
C GLY A 61 -13.97 -7.10 -6.91
N VAL A 62 -14.02 -8.42 -6.70
CA VAL A 62 -13.43 -9.40 -7.62
C VAL A 62 -14.22 -9.43 -8.93
N GLU A 63 -13.54 -9.21 -10.06
CA GLU A 63 -14.18 -9.31 -11.38
C GLU A 63 -14.44 -10.76 -11.79
N TRP A 64 -15.50 -10.98 -12.58
CA TRP A 64 -15.86 -12.33 -13.08
C TRP A 64 -14.74 -13.02 -13.86
N SER A 65 -13.86 -12.25 -14.51
CA SER A 65 -12.72 -12.73 -15.30
C SER A 65 -11.65 -13.42 -14.44
N ARG A 66 -11.66 -13.16 -13.13
CA ARG A 66 -10.77 -13.75 -12.12
C ARG A 66 -11.37 -15.01 -11.47
N LEU A 67 -12.56 -15.43 -11.87
CA LEU A 67 -13.27 -16.56 -11.28
C LEU A 67 -13.35 -17.72 -12.27
N THR A 68 -13.06 -18.92 -11.81
CA THR A 68 -13.39 -20.17 -12.51
C THR A 68 -14.39 -21.00 -11.70
N PRO A 69 -15.29 -21.75 -12.36
CA PRO A 69 -16.17 -22.68 -11.65
C PRO A 69 -15.36 -23.73 -10.91
N PHE A 70 -15.75 -24.01 -9.66
CA PHE A 70 -15.14 -25.09 -8.90
C PHE A 70 -15.60 -26.45 -9.44
N ALA A 71 -14.66 -27.24 -9.94
CA ALA A 71 -14.87 -28.58 -10.47
C ALA A 71 -14.59 -29.67 -9.40
N ALA A 72 -14.98 -30.91 -9.68
CA ALA A 72 -14.84 -32.00 -8.70
C ALA A 72 -13.37 -32.42 -8.48
N ASP A 73 -12.53 -32.26 -9.50
CA ASP A 73 -11.09 -32.47 -9.43
C ASP A 73 -10.36 -31.36 -8.67
N ASP A 74 -10.95 -30.16 -8.57
CA ASP A 74 -10.39 -29.06 -7.78
C ASP A 74 -10.43 -29.34 -6.27
N GLU A 75 -11.24 -30.29 -5.80
CA GLU A 75 -11.36 -30.57 -4.35
C GLU A 75 -10.05 -31.07 -3.75
N GLN A 76 -9.31 -31.91 -4.48
CA GLN A 76 -8.01 -32.39 -4.04
C GLN A 76 -6.95 -31.29 -4.09
N THR A 77 -6.96 -30.46 -5.14
CA THR A 77 -6.05 -29.33 -5.29
C THR A 77 -6.30 -28.24 -4.24
N ALA A 78 -7.56 -27.90 -3.98
CA ALA A 78 -7.96 -26.93 -2.96
C ALA A 78 -7.51 -27.37 -1.56
N GLN A 79 -7.67 -28.64 -1.23
CA GLN A 79 -7.21 -29.17 0.05
C GLN A 79 -5.68 -29.11 0.17
N GLN A 80 -4.95 -29.48 -0.89
CA GLN A 80 -3.49 -29.38 -0.91
C GLN A 80 -2.99 -27.94 -0.76
N ILE A 81 -3.60 -26.99 -1.47
CA ILE A 81 -3.25 -25.56 -1.38
C ILE A 81 -3.48 -25.05 0.05
N THR A 82 -4.66 -25.34 0.61
CA THR A 82 -5.04 -24.87 1.95
C THR A 82 -4.12 -25.45 3.04
N GLU A 83 -3.81 -26.75 2.96
CA GLU A 83 -2.91 -27.41 3.92
C GLU A 83 -1.48 -26.88 3.79
N ALA A 84 -0.94 -26.77 2.56
CA ALA A 84 0.41 -26.25 2.35
C ALA A 84 0.56 -24.78 2.77
N GLU A 85 -0.46 -23.96 2.53
CA GLU A 85 -0.49 -22.56 2.98
C GLU A 85 -0.52 -22.47 4.51
N ALA A 86 -1.38 -23.27 5.16
CA ALA A 86 -1.47 -23.31 6.62
C ALA A 86 -0.15 -23.75 7.25
N ASP A 87 0.49 -24.80 6.75
CA ASP A 87 1.77 -25.31 7.24
C ASP A 87 2.88 -24.24 7.16
N LEU A 88 2.96 -23.51 6.03
CA LEU A 88 3.91 -22.41 5.85
C LEU A 88 3.60 -21.24 6.80
N ILE A 89 2.34 -20.85 6.93
CA ILE A 89 1.91 -19.79 7.85
C ILE A 89 2.27 -20.15 9.30
N GLU A 90 1.99 -21.38 9.73
CA GLU A 90 2.34 -21.85 11.08
C GLU A 90 3.85 -21.80 11.31
N ALA A 91 4.65 -22.20 10.32
CA ALA A 91 6.11 -22.09 10.40
C ALA A 91 6.56 -20.64 10.56
N PHE A 92 6.04 -19.69 9.77
CA PHE A 92 6.39 -18.27 9.86
C PHE A 92 5.91 -17.64 11.18
N GLN A 93 4.74 -18.03 11.69
CA GLN A 93 4.20 -17.55 12.97
C GLN A 93 5.12 -17.85 14.15
N THR A 94 5.92 -18.92 14.11
CA THR A 94 6.90 -19.20 15.17
C THR A 94 7.98 -18.13 15.31
N PHE A 95 8.19 -17.31 14.28
CA PHE A 95 9.14 -16.19 14.25
C PHE A 95 8.48 -14.82 14.45
N ASP A 96 7.14 -14.77 14.50
CA ASP A 96 6.33 -13.57 14.71
C ASP A 96 5.77 -13.53 16.14
N GLU A 97 6.67 -13.38 17.13
CA GLU A 97 6.30 -13.33 18.56
C GLU A 97 5.24 -12.25 18.87
N GLY A 98 5.16 -11.20 18.05
CA GLY A 98 4.20 -10.11 18.18
C GLY A 98 2.85 -10.37 17.53
N ASN A 99 2.66 -11.49 16.83
CA ASN A 99 1.50 -11.80 16.01
C ASN A 99 1.12 -10.63 15.08
N THR A 100 2.15 -10.03 14.47
CA THR A 100 2.06 -8.85 13.61
C THR A 100 1.54 -9.20 12.20
N GLY A 101 1.57 -10.48 11.82
CA GLY A 101 1.29 -10.93 10.45
C GLY A 101 2.49 -10.80 9.51
N THR A 102 3.66 -10.38 10.02
CA THR A 102 4.83 -10.05 9.20
C THR A 102 6.12 -10.68 9.70
N ILE A 103 7.04 -10.98 8.77
CA ILE A 103 8.43 -11.35 9.06
C ILE A 103 9.40 -10.48 8.24
N SER A 104 10.59 -10.21 8.77
CA SER A 104 11.61 -9.51 8.01
C SER A 104 12.29 -10.43 6.99
N THR A 105 12.85 -9.87 5.90
CA THR A 105 13.68 -10.62 4.94
C THR A 105 14.87 -11.31 5.60
N ALA A 106 15.40 -10.74 6.69
CA ALA A 106 16.47 -11.37 7.46
C ALA A 106 15.99 -12.63 8.18
N GLN A 107 14.80 -12.57 8.81
CA GLN A 107 14.19 -13.76 9.42
C GLN A 107 13.83 -14.81 8.36
N LEU A 108 13.27 -14.40 7.23
CA LEU A 108 13.00 -15.32 6.12
C LEU A 108 14.29 -16.00 5.64
N PHE A 109 15.40 -15.27 5.54
CA PHE A 109 16.69 -15.82 5.18
C PHE A 109 17.17 -16.87 6.17
N ASP A 110 17.08 -16.57 7.46
CA ASP A 110 17.45 -17.51 8.52
C ASP A 110 16.58 -18.77 8.48
N ILE A 111 15.27 -18.62 8.26
CA ILE A 111 14.34 -19.75 8.09
C ILE A 111 14.75 -20.61 6.90
N LEU A 112 14.90 -20.00 5.72
CA LEU A 112 15.20 -20.74 4.49
C LEU A 112 16.56 -21.45 4.51
N THR A 113 17.53 -20.92 5.27
CA THR A 113 18.90 -21.45 5.30
C THR A 113 19.21 -22.32 6.51
N GLN A 114 18.35 -22.34 7.54
CA GLN A 114 18.61 -23.05 8.80
C GLN A 114 17.47 -24.00 9.22
N VAL A 115 16.29 -23.90 8.62
CA VAL A 115 15.08 -24.63 9.02
C VAL A 115 14.53 -25.46 7.85
N GLY A 116 14.11 -26.70 8.15
CA GLY A 116 13.55 -27.66 7.18
C GLY A 116 14.44 -28.89 6.95
N ASP A 117 13.92 -29.84 6.17
CA ASP A 117 14.64 -31.09 5.83
C ASP A 117 15.70 -30.89 4.73
N ASP A 118 15.57 -29.83 3.93
CA ASP A 118 16.50 -29.45 2.85
C ASP A 118 16.67 -27.91 2.78
N PRO A 119 17.48 -27.32 3.68
CA PRO A 119 17.66 -25.87 3.73
C PRO A 119 18.41 -25.34 2.50
N LEU A 120 18.00 -24.17 2.01
CA LEU A 120 18.68 -23.48 0.93
C LEU A 120 20.07 -23.03 1.36
N THR A 121 21.00 -23.00 0.42
CA THR A 121 22.28 -22.32 0.65
C THR A 121 22.07 -20.80 0.71
N PRO A 122 22.97 -20.05 1.39
CA PRO A 122 22.95 -18.59 1.38
C PRO A 122 22.90 -17.98 -0.02
N ALA A 123 23.51 -18.62 -1.02
CA ALA A 123 23.48 -18.13 -2.40
C ALA A 123 22.10 -18.30 -3.03
N GLU A 124 21.47 -19.48 -2.89
CA GLU A 124 20.14 -19.76 -3.42
C GLU A 124 19.07 -18.88 -2.77
N ALA A 125 19.15 -18.65 -1.46
CA ALA A 125 18.24 -17.75 -0.76
C ALA A 125 18.37 -16.29 -1.26
N ASN A 126 19.58 -15.83 -1.57
CA ASN A 126 19.79 -14.49 -2.13
C ASN A 126 19.26 -14.38 -3.57
N GLU A 127 19.50 -15.39 -4.42
CA GLU A 127 18.94 -15.43 -5.78
C GLU A 127 17.40 -15.42 -5.76
N MET A 128 16.78 -16.12 -4.81
CA MET A 128 15.34 -16.10 -4.58
C MET A 128 14.85 -14.69 -4.21
N PHE A 129 15.53 -14.00 -3.30
CA PHE A 129 15.16 -12.64 -2.90
C PHE A 129 15.32 -11.62 -4.02
N GLU A 130 16.39 -11.72 -4.82
CA GLU A 130 16.57 -10.87 -5.99
C GLU A 130 15.45 -11.08 -7.01
N THR A 131 15.07 -12.34 -7.26
CA THR A 131 13.96 -12.68 -8.17
C THR A 131 12.63 -12.11 -7.67
N MET A 132 12.43 -12.07 -6.35
CA MET A 132 11.26 -11.49 -5.72
C MET A 132 11.32 -9.96 -5.61
N GLY A 133 12.43 -9.31 -5.97
CA GLY A 133 12.62 -7.87 -5.75
C GLY A 133 12.69 -7.47 -4.27
N LEU A 134 12.99 -8.42 -3.39
CA LEU A 134 13.06 -8.20 -1.94
C LEU A 134 14.41 -7.57 -1.58
N SER A 135 14.37 -6.32 -1.12
CA SER A 135 15.55 -5.67 -0.54
C SER A 135 15.77 -6.10 0.92
N GLY A 136 17.03 -6.16 1.35
CA GLY A 136 17.48 -6.83 2.59
C GLY A 136 17.00 -6.30 3.95
N GLN A 137 15.90 -5.55 4.06
CA GLN A 137 15.17 -5.39 5.35
C GLN A 137 13.65 -5.20 5.12
N ALA A 138 13.10 -5.80 4.06
CA ALA A 138 11.66 -5.69 3.81
C ALA A 138 10.90 -6.48 4.89
N GLU A 139 9.75 -5.99 5.31
CA GLU A 139 8.80 -6.76 6.14
C GLU A 139 7.78 -7.36 5.18
N LEU A 140 7.63 -8.67 5.26
CA LEU A 140 6.84 -9.49 4.35
C LEU A 140 5.60 -9.94 5.11
N ASP A 141 4.42 -9.67 4.56
CA ASP A 141 3.20 -10.34 4.96
C ASP A 141 3.33 -11.83 4.61
N TYR A 142 3.48 -12.68 5.64
CA TYR A 142 3.82 -14.08 5.40
C TYR A 142 2.63 -14.90 4.87
N LYS A 143 1.39 -14.41 5.02
CA LYS A 143 0.22 -15.00 4.35
C LYS A 143 0.35 -14.83 2.83
N GLY A 144 0.60 -13.61 2.36
CA GLY A 144 0.87 -13.35 0.96
C GLY A 144 2.07 -14.15 0.46
N LEU A 145 3.12 -14.29 1.27
CA LEU A 145 4.29 -15.09 0.91
C LEU A 145 3.96 -16.57 0.79
N ALA A 146 3.23 -17.15 1.74
CA ALA A 146 2.81 -18.55 1.70
C ALA A 146 1.95 -18.84 0.46
N ARG A 147 0.99 -17.97 0.15
CA ARG A 147 0.19 -18.04 -1.09
C ARG A 147 1.05 -18.02 -2.35
N TRP A 148 2.04 -17.14 -2.38
CA TRP A 148 3.00 -17.07 -3.47
C TRP A 148 3.82 -18.36 -3.61
N MET A 149 4.25 -18.96 -2.50
CA MET A 149 5.06 -20.18 -2.49
C MET A 149 4.26 -21.44 -2.91
N VAL A 150 2.96 -21.47 -2.63
CA VAL A 150 2.08 -22.60 -2.96
C VAL A 150 1.51 -22.48 -4.38
N GLY A 151 1.45 -21.26 -4.94
CA GLY A 151 0.98 -20.99 -6.29
C GLY A 151 1.94 -21.47 -7.40
N PRO A 152 1.43 -22.01 -8.52
CA PRO A 152 2.27 -22.35 -9.68
C PRO A 152 2.68 -21.08 -10.45
N ASP A 153 4.00 -20.85 -10.57
CA ASP A 153 4.66 -19.83 -11.39
C ASP A 153 4.69 -18.37 -10.86
N ALA A 154 5.84 -18.01 -10.28
CA ALA A 154 6.66 -16.79 -10.48
C ALA A 154 6.01 -15.45 -10.89
N THR A 155 4.87 -15.05 -10.32
CA THR A 155 4.52 -13.62 -10.30
C THR A 155 5.43 -12.89 -9.32
N PRO A 156 6.01 -11.71 -9.60
CA PRO A 156 6.82 -11.02 -8.60
C PRO A 156 6.05 -10.85 -7.28
N PHE A 157 6.65 -11.27 -6.17
CA PHE A 157 6.07 -11.04 -4.84
C PHE A 157 6.10 -9.54 -4.56
N GLU A 158 5.02 -8.84 -4.87
CA GLU A 158 4.84 -7.46 -4.41
C GLU A 158 4.53 -7.51 -2.91
N ALA A 159 5.55 -7.30 -2.08
CA ALA A 159 5.37 -7.14 -0.65
C ALA A 159 4.32 -6.05 -0.41
N SER A 160 3.12 -6.47 -0.01
CA SER A 160 1.96 -5.61 0.20
C SER A 160 2.24 -4.67 1.37
N LYS A 161 2.77 -3.48 1.08
CA LYS A 161 3.02 -2.46 2.10
C LYS A 161 1.69 -1.95 2.64
N PRO A 162 1.40 -2.06 3.95
CA PRO A 162 0.19 -1.47 4.52
C PRO A 162 0.15 0.04 4.27
N GLU A 163 -1.06 0.55 4.05
CA GLU A 163 -1.33 1.99 3.97
C GLU A 163 -1.64 2.54 5.35
N VAL A 164 -0.88 3.54 5.79
CA VAL A 164 -1.04 4.16 7.11
C VAL A 164 -1.30 5.65 6.95
N ILE A 165 -2.40 6.13 7.52
CA ILE A 165 -2.72 7.57 7.50
C ILE A 165 -1.78 8.29 8.47
N LEU A 166 -1.13 9.34 7.98
CA LEU A 166 -0.26 10.20 8.76
C LEU A 166 -0.80 11.63 8.86
N LYS A 167 -0.66 12.24 10.04
CA LYS A 167 -0.89 13.67 10.28
C LYS A 167 0.34 14.34 10.88
N ASP A 168 0.34 15.67 10.90
CA ASP A 168 1.44 16.52 11.34
C ASP A 168 2.76 16.13 10.66
N ALA A 169 2.65 15.75 9.39
CA ALA A 169 3.74 15.16 8.64
C ALA A 169 4.76 16.21 8.21
N HIS A 170 6.04 15.86 8.25
CA HIS A 170 7.12 16.66 7.67
C HIS A 170 8.27 15.74 7.26
N LEU A 171 9.04 16.18 6.28
CA LEU A 171 10.28 15.52 5.87
C LEU A 171 11.46 16.18 6.56
N GLU A 172 12.33 15.36 7.12
CA GLU A 172 13.67 15.74 7.54
C GLU A 172 14.64 14.88 6.72
N GLU A 173 15.36 15.51 5.79
CA GLU A 173 16.12 14.82 4.74
C GLU A 173 15.23 13.84 3.95
N ASP A 174 15.54 12.54 3.98
CA ASP A 174 14.76 11.49 3.32
C ASP A 174 13.89 10.69 4.31
N VAL A 175 13.62 11.22 5.51
CA VAL A 175 12.82 10.53 6.53
C VAL A 175 11.52 11.27 6.76
N LEU A 176 10.40 10.54 6.72
CA LEU A 176 9.09 11.08 7.05
C LEU A 176 8.86 10.96 8.56
N HIS A 177 8.41 12.06 9.15
CA HIS A 177 8.00 12.14 10.55
C HIS A 177 6.52 12.51 10.60
N GLY A 178 5.79 12.03 11.61
CA GLY A 178 4.40 12.42 11.82
C GLY A 178 3.70 11.61 12.91
N TYR A 179 2.38 11.73 12.97
CA TYR A 179 1.50 10.97 13.84
C TYR A 179 0.69 9.97 13.02
N ALA A 180 0.94 8.68 13.24
CA ALA A 180 0.26 7.58 12.57
C ALA A 180 -1.02 7.19 13.30
N TYR A 181 -2.07 6.94 12.51
CA TYR A 181 -3.33 6.39 12.98
C TYR A 181 -3.39 4.91 12.64
N ALA A 182 -3.59 4.08 13.66
CA ALA A 182 -3.76 2.63 13.52
C ALA A 182 -2.65 1.94 12.67
N HIS A 183 -1.39 2.29 12.91
CA HIS A 183 -0.28 1.57 12.27
C HIS A 183 -0.32 0.10 12.72
N PRO A 184 -0.32 -0.91 11.83
CA PRO A 184 -0.50 -2.32 12.20
C PRO A 184 0.49 -2.81 13.27
N LYS A 185 1.77 -2.45 13.12
CA LYS A 185 2.85 -2.80 14.06
C LYS A 185 3.06 -1.82 15.23
N LEU A 186 2.89 -0.52 14.99
CA LEU A 186 3.28 0.54 15.96
C LEU A 186 2.08 1.10 16.74
N GLY A 187 0.86 0.75 16.36
CA GLY A 187 -0.36 1.32 16.91
C GLY A 187 -0.55 2.79 16.53
N GLU A 188 -1.21 3.54 17.40
CA GLU A 188 -1.42 4.98 17.25
C GLU A 188 -0.31 5.76 17.96
N GLY A 189 0.33 6.71 17.28
CA GLY A 189 1.40 7.51 17.89
C GLY A 189 2.34 8.20 16.91
N ARG A 190 3.36 8.86 17.47
CA ARG A 190 4.42 9.49 16.67
C ARG A 190 5.30 8.42 16.04
N VAL A 191 5.54 8.54 14.74
CA VAL A 191 6.40 7.65 13.97
C VAL A 191 7.50 8.42 13.28
N ARG A 192 8.62 7.73 13.10
CA ARG A 192 9.74 8.09 12.24
C ARG A 192 9.91 6.95 11.25
N THR A 193 9.78 7.22 9.96
CA THR A 193 9.82 6.17 8.95
C THR A 193 11.25 5.70 8.65
N SER A 194 11.38 4.67 7.81
CA SER A 194 12.62 4.45 7.06
C SER A 194 12.83 5.57 6.02
N THR A 195 13.92 5.49 5.28
CA THR A 195 14.12 6.30 4.07
C THR A 195 12.91 6.22 3.16
N VAL A 196 12.47 7.38 2.69
CA VAL A 196 11.44 7.56 1.69
C VAL A 196 12.02 7.16 0.34
N LEU A 197 11.35 6.23 -0.32
CA LEU A 197 11.74 5.71 -1.63
C LEU A 197 11.11 6.54 -2.75
N ASN A 198 9.86 6.95 -2.56
CA ASN A 198 9.11 7.72 -3.54
C ASN A 198 7.99 8.52 -2.87
N ILE A 199 7.62 9.65 -3.47
CA ILE A 199 6.43 10.42 -3.09
C ILE A 199 5.64 10.71 -4.35
N THR A 200 4.38 10.30 -4.36
CA THR A 200 3.44 10.62 -5.44
C THR A 200 2.23 11.36 -4.88
N PHE A 201 1.53 12.09 -5.75
CA PHE A 201 0.34 12.85 -5.37
C PHE A 201 -0.83 12.49 -6.28
N ASP A 202 -2.01 12.34 -5.69
CA ASP A 202 -3.25 12.15 -6.45
C ASP A 202 -3.85 13.49 -6.91
N ALA A 203 -4.97 13.43 -7.65
CA ALA A 203 -5.69 14.61 -8.14
C ALA A 203 -6.26 15.50 -7.03
N ARG A 204 -6.32 15.02 -5.78
CA ARG A 204 -6.75 15.78 -4.60
C ARG A 204 -5.56 16.25 -3.77
N ALA A 205 -4.32 16.12 -4.27
CA ALA A 205 -3.08 16.40 -3.57
C ALA A 205 -2.85 15.57 -2.30
N THR A 206 -3.49 14.40 -2.19
CA THR A 206 -3.13 13.43 -1.18
C THR A 206 -1.81 12.80 -1.58
N ALA A 207 -0.84 12.87 -0.68
CA ALA A 207 0.46 12.25 -0.88
C ALA A 207 0.41 10.76 -0.54
N ARG A 208 1.03 9.95 -1.38
CA ARG A 208 1.40 8.56 -1.10
C ARG A 208 2.91 8.51 -0.99
N VAL A 209 3.39 8.39 0.25
CA VAL A 209 4.81 8.35 0.59
C VAL A 209 5.21 6.90 0.77
N GLU A 210 5.93 6.39 -0.21
CA GLU A 210 6.41 5.02 -0.19
C GLU A 210 7.71 4.92 0.62
N THR A 211 7.69 4.07 1.64
CA THR A 211 8.87 3.75 2.45
C THR A 211 9.20 2.28 2.27
N LYS A 212 10.14 1.75 3.06
CA LYS A 212 10.60 0.37 2.92
C LYS A 212 9.46 -0.64 3.07
N ASN A 213 8.63 -0.47 4.10
CA ASN A 213 7.65 -1.47 4.54
C ASN A 213 6.24 -0.92 4.68
N THR A 214 6.02 0.35 4.39
CA THR A 214 4.73 1.02 4.63
C THR A 214 4.55 2.12 3.62
N VAL A 215 3.34 2.27 3.10
CA VAL A 215 2.94 3.45 2.32
C VAL A 215 2.21 4.38 3.27
N TYR A 216 2.76 5.57 3.49
CA TYR A 216 2.09 6.57 4.31
C TYR A 216 1.22 7.46 3.44
N VAL A 217 -0.05 7.57 3.81
CA VAL A 217 -1.03 8.41 3.13
C VAL A 217 -1.19 9.70 3.92
N VAL A 218 -0.81 10.82 3.31
CA VAL A 218 -0.86 12.14 3.93
C VAL A 218 -1.79 13.03 3.12
N GLY A 219 -2.94 13.40 3.71
CA GLY A 219 -3.84 14.35 3.07
C GLY A 219 -3.20 15.75 2.90
N PRO A 220 -3.77 16.63 2.07
CA PRO A 220 -3.24 17.98 1.85
C PRO A 220 -3.04 18.81 3.13
N THR A 221 -3.92 18.60 4.11
CA THR A 221 -3.89 19.24 5.44
C THR A 221 -3.22 18.38 6.51
N GLY A 222 -2.71 17.20 6.14
CA GLY A 222 -2.00 16.28 7.04
C GLY A 222 -0.53 16.64 7.21
N TRP A 223 -0.02 17.62 6.47
CA TRP A 223 1.35 18.10 6.55
C TRP A 223 1.48 19.22 7.59
N ALA A 224 2.39 19.05 8.54
CA ALA A 224 2.90 20.16 9.36
C ALA A 224 3.83 21.06 8.53
N ILE A 225 4.64 20.44 7.66
CA ILE A 225 5.50 21.13 6.68
C ILE A 225 5.37 20.38 5.36
N GLN A 226 4.79 21.04 4.35
CA GLN A 226 4.61 20.43 3.02
C GLN A 226 5.95 20.28 2.30
N PRO A 227 6.16 19.19 1.53
CA PRO A 227 7.36 19.04 0.73
C PRO A 227 7.37 20.07 -0.42
N PRO A 228 8.55 20.51 -0.90
CA PRO A 228 8.65 21.54 -1.95
C PRO A 228 7.94 21.21 -3.27
N ASN A 229 7.72 19.92 -3.55
CA ASN A 229 7.02 19.43 -4.73
C ASN A 229 5.53 19.15 -4.49
N HIS A 230 4.96 19.55 -3.36
CA HIS A 230 3.54 19.35 -3.06
C HIS A 230 2.66 20.15 -4.05
N PRO A 231 1.63 19.54 -4.67
CA PRO A 231 0.84 20.19 -5.73
C PRO A 231 -0.05 21.33 -5.23
N PHE A 232 -0.38 21.35 -3.93
CA PHE A 232 -0.77 22.57 -3.25
C PHE A 232 0.39 23.00 -2.37
N LEU A 233 1.41 23.70 -2.91
CA LEU A 233 2.15 24.59 -2.03
C LEU A 233 1.09 25.49 -1.41
N MET A 234 0.95 25.50 -0.08
CA MET A 234 0.06 26.45 0.61
C MET A 234 0.23 27.80 -0.07
N GLN A 235 -0.76 28.20 -0.87
CA GLN A 235 -0.70 29.49 -1.54
C GLN A 235 -0.90 30.50 -0.43
N HIS A 236 0.20 31.12 -0.01
CA HIS A 236 0.10 32.17 0.96
C HIS A 236 -0.71 33.32 0.36
N VAL A 237 -1.51 33.97 1.21
CA VAL A 237 -2.46 34.99 0.74
C VAL A 237 -1.92 36.39 0.99
N VAL A 238 -2.35 37.35 0.17
CA VAL A 238 -2.06 38.77 0.44
C VAL A 238 -2.59 39.14 1.81
N GLY A 239 -1.73 39.74 2.64
CA GLY A 239 -2.00 40.12 4.02
C GLY A 239 -1.54 39.11 5.07
N GLU A 240 -1.12 37.92 4.68
CA GLU A 240 -0.55 36.92 5.59
C GLU A 240 0.76 37.41 6.21
N GLN A 241 0.91 37.18 7.52
CA GLN A 241 2.12 37.49 8.29
C GLN A 241 2.94 36.21 8.47
N LEU A 242 4.24 36.30 8.20
CA LEU A 242 5.19 35.19 8.25
C LEU A 242 6.60 35.71 8.55
N GLN A 243 7.57 34.82 8.67
CA GLN A 243 8.98 35.19 8.76
C GLN A 243 9.73 34.87 7.48
N VAL A 244 10.56 35.80 7.02
CA VAL A 244 11.42 35.65 5.83
C VAL A 244 12.88 35.66 6.23
N GLU A 245 13.66 34.70 5.71
CA GLU A 245 15.11 34.66 5.92
C GLU A 245 15.81 35.73 5.08
N TRP A 246 16.61 36.57 5.71
CA TRP A 246 17.52 37.51 5.07
C TRP A 246 18.91 37.43 5.70
N ASN A 247 19.93 37.11 4.90
CA ASN A 247 21.33 37.01 5.33
C ASN A 247 21.56 36.11 6.57
N GLY A 248 20.86 34.96 6.63
CA GLY A 248 20.97 33.99 7.72
C GLY A 248 20.20 34.32 9.00
N ALA A 249 19.42 35.41 9.00
CA ALA A 249 18.52 35.79 10.08
C ALA A 249 17.07 35.85 9.59
N TRP A 250 16.11 35.60 10.47
CA TRP A 250 14.68 35.60 10.14
C TRP A 250 14.02 36.89 10.63
N PHE A 251 13.24 37.53 9.77
CA PHE A 251 12.56 38.78 10.06
C PHE A 251 11.06 38.65 9.80
N ASP A 252 10.23 39.27 10.63
CA ASP A 252 8.78 39.32 10.43
C ASP A 252 8.45 40.13 9.17
N ALA A 253 7.54 39.62 8.36
CA ALA A 253 7.15 40.20 7.09
C ALA A 253 5.70 39.85 6.72
N ARG A 254 5.09 40.72 5.91
CA ARG A 254 3.74 40.52 5.37
C ARG A 254 3.77 40.35 3.86
N ILE A 255 2.94 39.45 3.35
CA ILE A 255 2.72 39.32 1.91
C ILE A 255 1.86 40.47 1.39
N VAL A 256 2.36 41.14 0.35
CA VAL A 256 1.66 42.25 -0.31
C VAL A 256 1.19 41.89 -1.72
N GLU A 257 1.79 40.87 -2.36
CA GLU A 257 1.41 40.44 -3.71
C GLU A 257 1.75 38.95 -3.91
N VAL A 258 0.98 38.25 -4.74
CA VAL A 258 1.16 36.84 -5.08
C VAL A 258 1.21 36.69 -6.60
N ASP A 259 2.27 36.06 -7.10
CA ASP A 259 2.48 35.75 -8.51
C ASP A 259 2.97 34.31 -8.65
N GLY A 260 2.03 33.37 -8.81
CA GLY A 260 2.33 31.95 -8.91
C GLY A 260 2.94 31.38 -7.63
N ASP A 261 4.21 31.00 -7.69
CA ASP A 261 5.02 30.46 -6.59
C ASP A 261 5.92 31.51 -5.91
N ARG A 262 5.83 32.78 -6.35
CA ARG A 262 6.55 33.91 -5.77
C ARG A 262 5.59 34.81 -5.01
N TYR A 263 6.08 35.33 -3.89
CA TYR A 263 5.33 36.23 -3.02
C TYR A 263 6.15 37.48 -2.80
N LYS A 264 5.52 38.63 -3.03
CA LYS A 264 6.13 39.90 -2.69
C LYS A 264 5.86 40.15 -1.22
N ILE A 265 6.93 40.38 -0.45
CA ILE A 265 6.86 40.62 0.98
C ILE A 265 7.28 42.05 1.30
N THR A 266 6.78 42.56 2.42
CA THR A 266 7.23 43.79 3.06
C THR A 266 7.66 43.47 4.49
N TYR A 267 8.87 43.86 4.89
CA TYR A 267 9.38 43.57 6.23
C TYR A 267 8.75 44.49 7.28
N ASP A 268 8.34 43.92 8.41
CA ASP A 268 7.72 44.69 9.49
C ASP A 268 8.71 45.71 10.06
N GLY A 269 8.31 46.99 10.07
CA GLY A 269 9.15 48.10 10.53
C GLY A 269 10.08 48.71 9.47
N TYR A 270 10.05 48.19 8.24
CA TYR A 270 10.79 48.74 7.10
C TYR A 270 9.84 49.34 6.07
N ASP A 271 10.36 50.26 5.24
CA ASP A 271 9.59 50.83 4.15
C ASP A 271 9.67 49.97 2.88
N SER A 272 8.81 50.28 1.89
CA SER A 272 8.67 49.48 0.67
C SER A 272 9.90 49.43 -0.23
N SER A 273 10.97 50.18 0.07
CA SER A 273 12.25 50.04 -0.65
C SER A 273 12.96 48.71 -0.34
N TRP A 274 12.55 48.04 0.75
CA TRP A 274 13.03 46.72 1.14
C TRP A 274 12.13 45.57 0.66
N ASP A 275 11.04 45.89 -0.05
CA ASP A 275 10.15 44.86 -0.57
C ASP A 275 10.89 43.97 -1.58
N GLU A 276 10.76 42.66 -1.43
CA GLU A 276 11.36 41.69 -2.34
C GLU A 276 10.39 40.57 -2.72
N TRP A 277 10.66 39.95 -3.86
CA TRP A 277 9.99 38.71 -4.26
C TRP A 277 10.77 37.53 -3.74
N VAL A 278 10.09 36.67 -2.98
CA VAL A 278 10.64 35.47 -2.36
C VAL A 278 9.78 34.26 -2.70
N THR A 279 10.40 33.08 -2.67
CA THR A 279 9.70 31.79 -2.77
C THR A 279 9.49 31.21 -1.37
N THR A 280 8.65 30.18 -1.26
CA THR A 280 8.39 29.47 0.00
C THR A 280 9.66 28.93 0.67
N ALA A 281 10.76 28.73 -0.07
CA ALA A 281 12.04 28.27 0.47
C ALA A 281 12.66 29.21 1.53
N ARG A 282 12.31 30.51 1.50
CA ARG A 282 12.78 31.52 2.46
C ARG A 282 11.69 31.93 3.46
N MET A 283 10.56 31.22 3.52
CA MET A 283 9.42 31.55 4.37
C MET A 283 9.22 30.52 5.46
N ARG A 284 8.75 30.96 6.62
CA ARG A 284 8.22 30.09 7.68
C ARG A 284 7.09 30.79 8.43
N ALA A 285 6.24 30.01 9.10
CA ALA A 285 5.23 30.57 10.00
C ALA A 285 5.89 31.47 11.08
N ALA A 286 5.24 32.59 11.39
CA ALA A 286 5.67 33.52 12.44
C ALA A 286 5.48 32.94 13.86
#